data_AF-A0A5C7PH27-F1
#
_entry.id   AF-A0A5C7PH27-F1
#
_cell.length_a   1.000
_cell.length_b   1.000
_cell.length_c   1.000
_cell.angle_alpha   90.00
_cell.angle_beta   90.00
_cell.angle_gamma   90.00
#
_symmetry.space_group_name_H-M   'P 1'
#
loop_
_entity.id
_entity.type
_entity.pdbx_description
1 polymer ?
#
loop_
_entity_poly.entity_id
_entity_poly.type
_entity_poly.pdbx_seq_one_letter_code
_entity_poly.pdbx_strand_id
1 'polypeptide(L)'
;MQPDPETLIDAAIAAASKTWGVSPQVITSRNRTEAVLKPRFAIYHFAVCHLGLAANQAGKILNLDHGTILNGIRKLDAWRSTSKVVRQQVEEFYARVGR
;
A
#
# COMPACT_ATOMS: atom_id res chain seq x y z
N MET A 1 2.97 22.77 8.69
CA MET A 1 3.93 21.65 8.78
C MET A 1 3.30 20.51 8.01
N GLN A 2 3.90 20.06 6.90
CA GLN A 2 3.37 18.88 6.21
C GLN A 2 3.61 17.65 7.11
N PRO A 3 2.66 16.70 7.19
CA PRO A 3 2.87 15.47 7.95
C PRO A 3 4.09 14.73 7.39
N ASP A 4 4.88 14.14 8.28
CA ASP A 4 6.02 13.34 7.86
C ASP A 4 5.55 12.06 7.10
N PRO A 5 6.42 11.45 6.27
CA PRO A 5 6.06 10.28 5.49
C PRO A 5 5.64 9.05 6.30
N GLU A 6 6.12 8.89 7.54
CA GLU A 6 5.79 7.74 8.39
C GLU A 6 4.33 7.85 8.86
N THR A 7 3.93 9.04 9.33
CA THR A 7 2.54 9.34 9.69
C THR A 7 1.58 9.10 8.51
N LEU A 8 1.98 9.47 7.30
CA LEU A 8 1.18 9.22 6.09
C LEU A 8 1.07 7.74 5.73
N ILE A 9 2.13 6.97 5.98
CA ILE A 9 2.13 5.51 5.78
C ILE A 9 1.23 4.82 6.83
N ASP A 10 1.23 5.27 8.08
CA ASP A 10 0.31 4.76 9.11
C ASP A 10 -1.15 5.02 8.75
N ALA A 11 -1.46 6.22 8.23
CA ALA A 11 -2.78 6.53 7.68
C ALA A 11 -3.15 5.60 6.51
N ALA A 12 -2.19 5.31 5.63
CA ALA A 12 -2.37 4.35 4.54
C ALA A 12 -2.65 2.93 5.06
N ILE A 13 -1.95 2.47 6.10
CA ILE A 13 -2.23 1.16 6.72
C ILE A 13 -3.65 1.11 7.27
N ALA A 14 -4.09 2.15 7.97
CA ALA A 14 -5.45 2.23 8.52
C ALA A 14 -6.53 2.25 7.41
N ALA A 15 -6.30 2.99 6.33
CA ALA A 15 -7.20 3.03 5.18
C ALA A 15 -7.27 1.68 4.44
N ALA A 16 -6.11 1.04 4.23
CA ALA A 16 -6.04 -0.29 3.62
C ALA A 16 -6.78 -1.32 4.47
N SER A 17 -6.66 -1.23 5.79
CA SER A 17 -7.40 -2.11 6.70
C SER A 17 -8.92 -2.00 6.52
N LYS A 18 -9.44 -0.77 6.46
CA LYS A 18 -10.88 -0.51 6.25
C LYS A 18 -11.36 -0.96 4.87
N THR A 19 -10.52 -0.83 3.85
CA THR A 19 -10.88 -1.13 2.45
C THR A 19 -10.92 -2.64 2.17
N TRP A 20 -9.95 -3.40 2.70
CA TRP A 20 -9.83 -4.83 2.45
C TRP A 20 -10.35 -5.70 3.60
N GLY A 21 -10.76 -5.12 4.73
CA GLY A 21 -11.22 -5.88 5.90
C GLY A 21 -10.12 -6.71 6.56
N VAL A 22 -8.85 -6.36 6.33
CA VAL A 22 -7.68 -7.04 6.88
C VAL A 22 -7.12 -6.19 8.01
N SER A 23 -6.82 -6.77 9.17
CA SER A 23 -6.28 -5.98 10.29
C SER A 23 -4.89 -5.38 9.96
N PRO A 24 -4.53 -4.20 10.50
CA PRO A 24 -3.23 -3.59 10.29
C PRO A 24 -2.06 -4.54 10.59
N GLN A 25 -2.18 -5.33 11.67
CA GLN A 25 -1.17 -6.28 12.11
C GLN A 25 -0.96 -7.40 11.09
N VAL A 26 -2.02 -7.84 10.42
CA VAL A 26 -1.93 -8.86 9.37
C VAL A 26 -1.32 -8.27 8.10
N ILE A 27 -1.68 -7.03 7.75
CA ILE A 27 -1.10 -6.29 6.62
C ILE A 27 0.42 -6.18 6.77
N THR A 28 0.94 -5.87 7.96
CA THR A 28 2.39 -5.75 8.21
C THR A 28 3.09 -7.07 8.56
N SER A 29 2.34 -8.17 8.69
CA SER A 29 2.89 -9.49 9.02
C SER A 29 3.65 -10.15 7.86
N ARG A 30 4.26 -11.31 8.14
CA ARG A 30 4.88 -12.17 7.11
C ARG A 30 3.86 -12.95 6.25
N ASN A 31 2.55 -12.81 6.48
CA ASN A 31 1.54 -13.48 5.68
C ASN A 31 1.60 -12.99 4.21
N ARG A 32 1.59 -13.93 3.25
CA ARG A 32 1.74 -13.66 1.81
C ARG A 32 0.55 -14.14 0.98
N THR A 33 -0.61 -14.40 1.59
CA THR A 33 -1.82 -14.67 0.81
C THR A 33 -2.21 -13.44 -0.01
N GLU A 34 -2.82 -13.63 -1.18
CA GLU A 34 -3.18 -12.52 -2.05
C GLU A 34 -4.13 -11.51 -1.37
N ALA A 35 -5.02 -12.00 -0.50
CA ALA A 35 -5.92 -11.16 0.28
C ALA A 35 -5.17 -10.15 1.16
N VAL A 36 -3.98 -10.51 1.66
CA VAL A 36 -3.12 -9.64 2.47
C VAL A 36 -2.14 -8.84 1.60
N LEU A 37 -1.67 -9.42 0.50
CA LEU A 37 -0.74 -8.74 -0.40
C LEU A 37 -1.38 -7.56 -1.14
N LYS A 38 -2.67 -7.64 -1.51
CA LYS A 38 -3.39 -6.53 -2.15
C LYS A 38 -3.35 -5.23 -1.34
N PRO A 39 -3.84 -5.18 -0.08
CA PRO A 39 -3.74 -3.98 0.74
C PRO A 39 -2.28 -3.56 0.99
N ARG A 40 -1.36 -4.52 1.20
CA ARG A 40 0.06 -4.24 1.40
C ARG A 40 0.69 -3.53 0.20
N PHE A 41 0.45 -4.03 -1.01
CA PHE A 41 1.01 -3.44 -2.22
C PHE A 41 0.34 -2.10 -2.57
N ALA A 42 -0.91 -1.89 -2.18
CA ALA A 42 -1.55 -0.57 -2.28
C ALA A 42 -0.81 0.49 -1.44
N ILE A 43 -0.34 0.13 -0.24
CA ILE A 43 0.50 1.01 0.60
C ILE A 43 1.84 1.32 -0.09
N TYR A 44 2.47 0.32 -0.73
CA TYR A 44 3.72 0.54 -1.46
C TYR A 44 3.54 1.49 -2.63
N HIS A 45 2.46 1.28 -3.39
CA HIS A 45 2.11 2.13 -4.51
C HIS A 45 1.77 3.55 -4.02
N PHE A 46 1.06 3.70 -2.90
CA PHE A 46 0.81 5.01 -2.30
C PHE A 46 2.12 5.72 -1.93
N ALA A 47 3.02 5.04 -1.22
CA ALA A 47 4.29 5.60 -0.78
C ALA A 47 5.15 6.09 -1.97
N VAL A 48 5.25 5.31 -3.05
CA VAL A 48 6.11 5.67 -4.18
C VAL A 48 5.41 6.61 -5.16
N CYS A 49 4.21 6.25 -5.60
CA CYS A 49 3.55 6.95 -6.69
C CYS A 49 2.71 8.16 -6.24
N HIS A 50 2.26 8.17 -4.98
CA HIS A 50 1.40 9.24 -4.46
C HIS A 50 2.17 10.22 -3.57
N LEU A 51 3.03 9.72 -2.67
CA LEU A 51 3.90 10.57 -1.86
C LEU A 51 5.20 10.96 -2.58
N GLY A 52 5.51 10.34 -3.72
CA GLY A 52 6.74 10.62 -4.48
C GLY A 52 8.01 10.10 -3.83
N LEU A 53 7.93 9.16 -2.87
CA LEU A 53 9.11 8.61 -2.22
C LEU A 53 9.91 7.73 -3.19
N ALA A 54 11.23 7.79 -3.09
CA ALA A 54 12.07 6.80 -3.73
C ALA A 54 11.82 5.40 -3.10
N ALA A 55 11.90 4.34 -3.91
CA ALA A 55 11.60 2.98 -3.44
C ALA A 55 12.51 2.53 -2.28
N ASN A 56 13.75 3.02 -2.21
CA ASN A 56 14.66 2.78 -1.10
C ASN A 56 14.20 3.48 0.20
N GLN A 57 13.65 4.69 0.11
CA GLN A 57 13.13 5.44 1.24
C GLN A 57 11.84 4.80 1.76
N ALA A 58 10.91 4.45 0.86
CA ALA A 58 9.72 3.68 1.23
C ALA A 58 10.09 2.33 1.86
N GLY A 59 11.11 1.66 1.33
CA GLY A 59 11.66 0.43 1.89
C GLY A 59 12.20 0.61 3.31
N LYS A 60 12.96 1.69 3.58
CA LYS A 60 13.44 2.00 4.93
C LYS A 60 12.30 2.18 5.93
N ILE A 61 11.27 2.96 5.58
CA ILE A 61 10.12 3.22 6.46
C ILE A 61 9.35 1.92 6.73
N LEU A 62 9.13 1.10 5.70
CA LEU A 62 8.36 -0.15 5.80
C LEU A 62 9.21 -1.35 6.26
N ASN A 63 10.51 -1.15 6.52
CA ASN A 63 11.49 -2.20 6.83
C ASN A 63 11.53 -3.33 5.77
N LEU A 64 11.66 -2.95 4.51
CA LEU A 64 11.67 -3.82 3.33
C LEU A 64 12.77 -3.44 2.34
N ASP A 65 13.21 -4.42 1.57
CA ASP A 65 14.08 -4.16 0.43
C ASP A 65 13.34 -3.40 -0.68
N HIS A 66 14.02 -2.47 -1.34
CA HIS A 66 13.50 -1.65 -2.43
C HIS A 66 12.95 -2.50 -3.60
N GLY A 67 13.56 -3.66 -3.90
CA GLY A 67 13.06 -4.60 -4.90
C GLY A 67 11.71 -5.21 -4.51
N THR A 68 11.46 -5.42 -3.22
CA THR A 68 10.15 -5.86 -2.72
C THR A 68 9.07 -4.80 -2.95
N ILE A 69 9.40 -3.53 -2.74
CA ILE A 69 8.50 -2.41 -3.01
C ILE A 69 8.13 -2.37 -4.50
N LEU A 70 9.13 -2.36 -5.38
CA LEU A 70 8.92 -2.29 -6.83
C LEU A 70 8.13 -3.49 -7.36
N ASN A 71 8.44 -4.71 -6.89
CA ASN A 71 7.71 -5.90 -7.28
C ASN A 71 6.26 -5.89 -6.82
N GLY A 72 6.00 -5.37 -5.61
CA GLY A 72 4.63 -5.20 -5.10
C GLY A 72 3.82 -4.23 -5.95
N ILE A 73 4.40 -3.08 -6.32
CA ILE A 73 3.75 -2.07 -7.18
C ILE A 73 3.38 -2.68 -8.54
N ARG A 74 4.34 -3.30 -9.23
CA ARG A 74 4.09 -3.94 -10.54
C ARG A 74 2.98 -4.99 -10.46
N LYS A 75 2.97 -5.79 -9.38
CA LYS A 75 1.96 -6.83 -9.18
C LYS A 75 0.57 -6.24 -8.90
N LEU A 76 0.50 -5.15 -8.14
CA LEU A 76 -0.76 -4.42 -7.94
C LEU A 76 -1.30 -3.85 -9.25
N ASP A 77 -0.45 -3.24 -10.07
CA ASP A 77 -0.87 -2.67 -11.35
C ASP A 77 -1.38 -3.74 -12.32
N ALA A 78 -0.73 -4.90 -12.36
CA ALA A 78 -1.23 -6.05 -13.10
C ALA A 78 -2.60 -6.53 -12.60
N TRP A 79 -2.85 -6.52 -11.28
CA TRP A 79 -4.17 -6.84 -10.73
C TRP A 79 -5.22 -5.76 -11.06
N ARG A 80 -4.85 -4.47 -11.02
CA ARG A 80 -5.76 -3.34 -11.36
C ARG A 80 -6.15 -3.33 -12.83
N SER A 81 -5.24 -3.76 -13.72
CA SER A 81 -5.53 -3.82 -15.16
C SER A 81 -6.52 -4.94 -15.49
N THR A 82 -6.47 -6.05 -14.76
CA THR A 82 -7.25 -7.27 -15.03
C THR A 82 -8.51 -7.44 -14.19
N SER A 83 -8.58 -6.84 -12.98
CA SER A 83 -9.70 -7.00 -12.06
C SER A 83 -10.37 -5.67 -11.73
N LYS A 84 -11.64 -5.54 -12.14
CA LYS A 84 -12.49 -4.39 -11.78
C LYS A 84 -12.64 -4.23 -10.27
N VAL A 85 -12.73 -5.34 -9.54
CA VAL A 85 -12.85 -5.34 -8.07
C VAL A 85 -11.60 -4.73 -7.44
N VAL A 86 -10.41 -5.18 -7.84
CA VAL A 86 -9.14 -4.64 -7.29
C VAL A 86 -9.00 -3.16 -7.64
N ARG A 87 -9.38 -2.76 -8.85
CA ARG A 87 -9.36 -1.35 -9.26
C ARG A 87 -10.23 -0.48 -8.34
N GLN A 88 -11.48 -0.88 -8.11
CA GLN A 88 -12.40 -0.17 -7.22
C GLN A 88 -11.88 -0.11 -5.78
N GLN A 89 -11.31 -1.21 -5.26
CA GLN A 89 -10.72 -1.21 -3.94
C GLN A 89 -9.55 -0.23 -3.82
N VAL A 90 -8.68 -0.16 -4.83
CA VAL A 90 -7.56 0.79 -4.83
C VAL A 90 -8.04 2.25 -4.92
N GLU A 91 -9.08 2.52 -5.69
CA GLU A 91 -9.71 3.85 -5.75
C GLU A 91 -10.32 4.24 -4.39
N GLU A 92 -11.06 3.33 -3.76
CA GLU A 92 -11.62 3.53 -2.42
C GLU A 92 -10.52 3.78 -1.37
N PHE A 93 -9.44 3.03 -1.45
CA PHE A 93 -8.27 3.21 -0.61
C PHE A 93 -7.69 4.63 -0.74
N TYR A 94 -7.44 5.12 -1.95
CA TYR A 94 -6.95 6.50 -2.13
C TYR A 94 -7.94 7.54 -1.62
N ALA A 95 -9.23 7.35 -1.84
CA ALA A 95 -10.27 8.24 -1.33
C ALA A 95 -10.33 8.25 0.22
N ARG A 96 -9.86 7.20 0.89
CA ARG A 96 -9.77 7.12 2.36
C ARG A 96 -8.48 7.71 2.91
N VAL A 97 -7.36 7.62 2.19
CA VAL A 97 -6.07 8.18 2.63
C VAL A 97 -5.97 9.68 2.38
N GLY A 98 -6.54 10.18 1.29
CA GLY A 98 -6.55 11.62 0.97
C GLY A 98 -7.59 12.46 1.71
N ARG A 99 -8.22 11.91 2.76
CA ARG A 99 -9.10 12.63 3.70
C ARG A 99 -8.33 12.97 4.95
#